data_AF-A0A522QKP7-F1
#
_entry.id   AF-A0A522QKP7-F1
#
_cell.length_a   1.000
_cell.length_b   1.000
_cell.length_c   1.000
_cell.angle_alpha   90.00
_cell.angle_beta   90.00
_cell.angle_gamma   90.00
#
_symmetry.space_group_name_H-M   'P 1'
#
loop_
_entity.id
_entity.type
_entity.pdbx_description
1 polymer ?
#
loop_
_entity_poly.entity_id
_entity_poly.type
_entity_poly.pdbx_seq_one_letter_code
_entity_poly.pdbx_strand_id
1 'polypeptide(L)'
;MIAISSQACMFDALARARRIDAAVYLPAPDFTRALADAARRGAVVTLHVPGTMPENSQRARGLEARVRELRAAGVQVVEERERIEHLKAIVVDGNEAYLADRNFARDETLVRTDEAGAVEAAIAGLPAVSDDLVLTGKAGAQELETRLVRDAPAGSEVFVVSEYANYSPLVRELLARAGELHERVVVGVGGIGKPLEHKALEALAAHGVDVEIARIAEKGVCVGDCAVVTSANATVGQPSMSEWAARFDGAQAAAVHANLAAAVAKGSARKLDQMLE
;
A
#
# COMPACT_ATOMS: atom_id res chain seq x y z
N MET A 1 -7.33 8.78 15.37
CA MET A 1 -8.17 9.05 14.20
C MET A 1 -7.40 8.80 12.93
N ILE A 2 -7.93 7.91 12.09
CA ILE A 2 -7.42 7.60 10.75
C ILE A 2 -8.29 8.31 9.72
N ALA A 3 -7.69 8.82 8.65
CA ALA A 3 -8.42 9.49 7.58
C ALA A 3 -7.68 9.42 6.24
N ILE A 4 -8.43 9.42 5.14
CA ILE A 4 -7.84 9.67 3.83
C ILE A 4 -7.31 11.11 3.77
N SER A 5 -6.13 11.27 3.20
CA SER A 5 -5.41 12.53 3.10
C SER A 5 -4.95 12.82 1.67
N SER A 6 -4.24 13.93 1.50
CA SER A 6 -3.70 14.34 0.22
C SER A 6 -2.19 14.54 0.29
N GLN A 7 -1.54 14.46 -0.87
CA GLN A 7 -0.11 14.77 -0.98
C GLN A 7 0.20 16.20 -0.60
N ALA A 8 -0.72 17.14 -0.89
CA ALA A 8 -0.56 18.53 -0.49
C ALA A 8 -0.47 18.67 1.04
N CYS A 9 -1.38 18.02 1.78
CA CYS A 9 -1.33 18.02 3.26
C CYS A 9 -0.03 17.41 3.79
N MET A 10 0.39 16.28 3.22
CA MET A 10 1.64 15.61 3.59
C MET A 10 2.87 16.49 3.33
N PHE A 11 2.99 17.08 2.13
CA PHE A 11 4.12 17.93 1.79
C PHE A 11 4.16 19.22 2.62
N ASP A 12 2.98 19.80 2.93
CA ASP A 12 2.87 20.93 3.83
C ASP A 12 3.35 20.60 5.25
N ALA A 13 3.07 19.38 5.74
CA ALA A 13 3.59 18.91 7.02
C ALA A 13 5.12 18.77 6.98
N LEU A 14 5.67 18.11 5.95
CA LEU A 14 7.13 17.97 5.77
C LEU A 14 7.85 19.32 5.62
N ALA A 15 7.22 20.30 4.99
CA ALA A 15 7.76 21.65 4.82
C ALA A 15 7.89 22.43 6.15
N ARG A 16 7.13 22.07 7.17
CA ARG A 16 7.14 22.71 8.50
C ARG A 16 7.79 21.88 9.59
N ALA A 17 8.00 20.59 9.33
CA ALA A 17 8.54 19.63 10.29
C ALA A 17 9.91 20.04 10.84
N ARG A 18 10.12 19.73 12.13
CA ARG A 18 11.41 19.76 12.83
C ARG A 18 12.02 18.37 12.94
N ARG A 19 11.19 17.33 13.00
CA ARG A 19 11.60 15.92 13.01
C ARG A 19 10.76 15.13 12.02
N ILE A 20 11.40 14.29 11.23
CA ILE A 20 10.77 13.35 10.30
C ILE A 20 11.44 11.99 10.47
N ASP A 21 10.65 10.97 10.77
CA ASP A 21 11.07 9.57 10.70
C ASP A 21 10.25 8.87 9.61
N ALA A 22 10.93 8.25 8.66
CA ALA A 22 10.29 7.70 7.47
C ALA A 22 10.81 6.31 7.14
N ALA A 23 9.96 5.47 6.55
CA ALA A 23 10.31 4.15 6.04
C ALA A 23 9.72 3.96 4.64
N VAL A 24 10.54 3.59 3.66
CA VAL A 24 10.09 3.45 2.27
C VAL A 24 10.97 2.49 1.47
N TYR A 25 10.35 1.69 0.59
CA TYR A 25 11.08 0.73 -0.24
C TYR A 25 11.94 1.43 -1.32
N LEU A 26 11.34 2.39 -2.02
CA LEU A 26 12.01 3.22 -3.03
C LEU A 26 11.36 4.62 -3.03
N PRO A 27 12.00 5.65 -2.46
CA PRO A 27 11.38 6.96 -2.34
C PRO A 27 11.13 7.60 -3.71
N ALA A 28 9.91 8.09 -3.94
CA ALA A 28 9.57 8.82 -5.13
C ALA A 28 10.35 10.16 -5.25
N PRO A 29 10.58 10.69 -6.46
CA PRO A 29 11.41 11.88 -6.67
C PRO A 29 10.94 13.12 -5.89
N ASP A 30 9.64 13.37 -5.82
CA ASP A 30 9.08 14.52 -5.09
C ASP A 30 9.26 14.37 -3.58
N PHE A 31 9.04 13.16 -3.07
CA PHE A 31 9.27 12.82 -1.69
C PHE A 31 10.74 12.94 -1.29
N THR A 32 11.66 12.45 -2.14
CA THR A 32 13.11 12.64 -1.96
C THR A 32 13.47 14.12 -1.83
N ARG A 33 12.94 14.97 -2.72
CA ARG A 33 13.21 16.41 -2.66
C ARG A 33 12.68 17.04 -1.37
N ALA A 34 11.46 16.70 -0.97
CA ALA A 34 10.86 17.21 0.27
C ALA A 34 11.69 16.84 1.52
N LEU A 35 12.18 15.60 1.62
CA LEU A 35 13.05 15.18 2.72
C LEU A 35 14.40 15.90 2.69
N ALA A 36 15.00 16.05 1.51
CA ALA A 36 16.25 16.78 1.34
C ALA A 36 16.12 18.26 1.72
N ASP A 37 15.02 18.91 1.33
CA ASP A 37 14.75 20.31 1.65
C ASP A 37 14.46 20.50 3.14
N ALA A 38 13.78 19.54 3.79
CA ALA A 38 13.60 19.53 5.23
C ALA A 38 14.94 19.42 5.99
N ALA A 39 15.81 18.50 5.57
CA ALA A 39 17.14 18.34 6.17
C ALA A 39 18.01 19.59 6.00
N ARG A 40 18.04 20.18 4.79
CA ARG A 40 18.77 21.44 4.52
C ARG A 40 18.27 22.62 5.34
N ARG A 41 16.97 22.65 5.66
CA ARG A 41 16.37 23.66 6.55
C ARG A 41 16.78 23.46 8.02
N GLY A 42 17.31 22.29 8.38
CA GLY A 42 17.73 21.96 9.75
C GLY A 42 16.79 21.02 10.49
N ALA A 43 15.82 20.39 9.81
CA ALA A 43 15.03 19.32 10.42
C ALA A 43 15.89 18.06 10.63
N VAL A 44 15.62 17.32 11.70
CA VAL A 44 16.18 15.99 11.92
C VAL A 44 15.38 15.00 11.06
N VAL A 45 16.03 14.39 10.06
CA VAL A 45 15.37 13.48 9.13
C VAL A 45 16.05 12.12 9.15
N THR A 46 15.30 11.09 9.53
CA THR A 46 15.70 9.67 9.43
C THR A 46 14.90 8.99 8.33
N LEU A 47 15.57 8.26 7.44
CA LEU A 47 14.94 7.45 6.41
C LEU A 47 15.42 6.00 6.49
N HIS A 48 14.50 5.09 6.75
CA HIS A 48 14.69 3.64 6.68
C HIS A 48 14.40 3.17 5.26
N VAL A 49 15.35 2.43 4.67
CA VAL A 49 15.25 1.86 3.33
C VAL A 49 15.71 0.40 3.35
N PRO A 50 15.36 -0.43 2.35
CA PRO A 50 15.88 -1.78 2.26
C PRO A 50 17.41 -1.80 2.20
N GLY A 51 18.04 -2.57 3.09
CA GLY A 51 19.48 -2.84 3.07
C GLY A 51 19.88 -3.89 2.04
N THR A 52 18.91 -4.61 1.47
CA THR A 52 19.12 -5.50 0.33
C THR A 52 18.06 -5.28 -0.73
N MET A 53 18.48 -5.32 -1.99
CA MET A 53 17.64 -5.22 -3.18
C MET A 53 18.12 -6.26 -4.20
N PRO A 54 17.27 -6.72 -5.13
CA PRO A 54 17.72 -7.60 -6.20
C PRO A 54 18.92 -6.98 -6.94
N GLU A 55 20.03 -7.71 -6.98
CA GLU A 55 21.28 -7.23 -7.57
C GLU A 55 21.09 -6.80 -9.02
N ASN A 56 21.76 -5.73 -9.42
CA ASN A 56 21.70 -5.17 -10.78
C ASN A 56 20.29 -4.78 -11.27
N SER A 57 19.29 -4.74 -10.39
CA SER A 57 17.96 -4.26 -10.76
C SER A 57 17.94 -2.74 -10.94
N GLN A 58 17.02 -2.25 -11.78
CA GLN A 58 16.77 -0.81 -11.93
C GLN A 58 16.37 -0.18 -10.59
N ARG A 59 15.66 -0.92 -9.74
CA ARG A 59 15.24 -0.48 -8.41
C ARG A 59 16.44 -0.29 -7.48
N ALA A 60 17.41 -1.20 -7.49
CA ALA A 60 18.63 -1.07 -6.70
C ALA A 60 19.43 0.19 -7.09
N ARG A 61 19.64 0.43 -8.39
CA ARG A 61 20.31 1.65 -8.89
C ARG A 61 19.53 2.92 -8.54
N GLY A 62 18.21 2.86 -8.66
CA GLY A 62 17.32 3.97 -8.29
C GLY A 62 17.43 4.31 -6.80
N LEU A 63 17.39 3.30 -5.93
CA LEU A 63 17.53 3.48 -4.49
C LEU A 63 18.90 4.05 -4.15
N GLU A 64 19.98 3.51 -4.69
CA GLU A 64 21.34 3.99 -4.45
C GLU A 64 21.50 5.48 -4.81
N ALA A 65 20.97 5.88 -5.97
CA ALA A 65 21.01 7.28 -6.40
C ALA A 65 20.26 8.20 -5.42
N ARG A 66 19.07 7.79 -4.95
CA ARG A 66 18.27 8.57 -3.99
C ARG A 66 18.91 8.63 -2.61
N VAL A 67 19.48 7.53 -2.14
CA VAL A 67 20.21 7.48 -0.87
C VAL A 67 21.41 8.42 -0.91
N ARG A 68 22.16 8.43 -2.02
CA ARG A 68 23.29 9.36 -2.20
C ARG A 68 22.85 10.82 -2.15
N GLU A 69 21.77 11.15 -2.84
CA GLU A 69 21.17 12.49 -2.84
C GLU A 69 20.74 12.93 -1.42
N LEU A 70 20.04 12.05 -0.69
CA LEU A 70 19.53 12.31 0.65
C LEU A 70 20.65 12.45 1.69
N ARG A 71 21.65 11.56 1.66
CA ARG A 71 22.83 11.66 2.53
C ARG A 71 23.58 12.98 2.30
N ALA A 72 23.72 13.41 1.05
CA ALA A 72 24.34 14.71 0.73
C ALA A 72 23.54 15.92 1.24
N ALA A 73 22.23 15.76 1.47
CA ALA A 73 21.37 16.80 2.04
C ALA A 73 21.32 16.81 3.58
N GLY A 74 21.97 15.84 4.25
CA GLY A 74 21.98 15.72 5.70
C GLY A 74 20.94 14.75 6.28
N VAL A 75 20.27 13.96 5.45
CA VAL A 75 19.34 12.91 5.92
C VAL A 75 20.12 11.73 6.47
N GLN A 76 19.75 11.26 7.66
CA GLN A 76 20.25 10.01 8.23
C GLN A 76 19.53 8.83 7.55
N VAL A 77 20.27 8.05 6.75
CA VAL A 77 19.72 6.87 6.09
C VAL A 77 20.10 5.61 6.86
N VAL A 78 19.09 4.83 7.24
CA VAL A 78 19.21 3.52 7.89
C VAL A 78 18.86 2.44 6.86
N GLU A 79 19.77 1.50 6.66
CA GLU A 79 19.58 0.37 5.74
C GLU A 79 19.11 -0.86 6.51
N GLU A 80 17.86 -1.26 6.29
CA GLU A 80 17.22 -2.36 7.00
C GLU A 80 17.62 -3.72 6.43
N ARG A 81 18.34 -4.51 7.23
CA ARG A 81 18.88 -5.82 6.81
C ARG A 81 18.10 -7.01 7.34
N GLU A 82 17.35 -6.83 8.41
CA GLU A 82 16.61 -7.91 9.08
C GLU A 82 15.21 -8.11 8.50
N ARG A 83 14.66 -7.09 7.82
CA ARG A 83 13.34 -7.11 7.20
C ARG A 83 13.36 -6.47 5.82
N ILE A 84 12.38 -6.83 5.00
CA ILE A 84 12.17 -6.16 3.72
C ILE A 84 11.30 -4.93 3.99
N GLU A 85 11.92 -3.76 3.96
CA GLU A 85 11.22 -2.49 4.24
C GLU A 85 10.21 -2.17 3.14
N HIS A 86 8.92 -2.36 3.44
CA HIS A 86 7.82 -2.11 2.52
C HIS A 86 6.68 -1.30 3.19
N LEU A 87 6.95 -0.65 4.33
CA LEU A 87 5.95 0.06 5.15
C LEU A 87 5.44 1.36 4.52
N LYS A 88 6.28 2.15 3.84
CA LYS A 88 5.86 3.42 3.18
C LYS A 88 5.15 4.37 4.16
N ALA A 89 5.80 4.60 5.29
CA ALA A 89 5.28 5.42 6.38
C ALA A 89 6.16 6.64 6.63
N ILE A 90 5.54 7.70 7.12
CA ILE A 90 6.23 8.84 7.73
C ILE A 90 5.59 9.20 9.06
N VAL A 91 6.41 9.69 9.97
CA VAL A 91 6.02 10.34 11.21
C VAL A 91 6.59 11.76 11.18
N VAL A 92 5.74 12.75 11.42
CA VAL A 92 6.08 14.17 11.46
C VAL A 92 5.96 14.65 12.90
N ASP A 93 7.06 15.23 13.42
CA ASP A 93 7.17 15.81 14.76
C ASP A 93 6.67 14.91 15.92
N GLY A 94 6.62 13.59 15.69
CA GLY A 94 6.17 12.58 16.67
C GLY A 94 4.67 12.61 16.99
N ASN A 95 3.85 13.37 16.26
CA ASN A 95 2.43 13.57 16.60
C ASN A 95 1.46 13.28 15.45
N GLU A 96 1.96 13.13 14.23
CA GLU A 96 1.17 12.85 13.04
C GLU A 96 1.93 11.86 12.17
N ALA A 97 1.20 10.94 11.54
CA ALA A 97 1.78 10.00 10.59
C ALA A 97 1.01 9.94 9.28
N TYR A 98 1.71 9.59 8.20
CA TYR A 98 1.13 9.31 6.90
C TYR A 98 1.61 7.97 6.38
N LEU A 99 0.70 7.23 5.76
CA LEU A 99 0.92 5.91 5.18
C LEU A 99 0.55 5.95 3.70
N ALA A 100 1.41 5.39 2.85
CA ALA A 100 1.26 5.37 1.40
C ALA A 100 1.18 3.94 0.86
N ASP A 101 0.48 3.74 -0.25
CA ASP A 101 0.36 2.44 -0.92
C ASP A 101 1.46 2.20 -1.99
N ARG A 102 2.09 3.26 -2.52
CA ARG A 102 3.01 3.22 -3.69
C ARG A 102 4.31 4.02 -3.53
N ASN A 103 4.79 4.22 -2.31
CA ASN A 103 6.08 4.85 -1.97
C ASN A 103 6.14 6.36 -2.17
N PHE A 104 5.06 7.07 -1.83
CA PHE A 104 5.01 8.54 -1.92
C PHE A 104 5.03 9.04 -3.38
N ALA A 105 4.56 8.23 -4.32
CA ALA A 105 4.44 8.52 -5.75
C ALA A 105 3.21 9.40 -6.05
N ARG A 106 3.25 10.23 -7.10
CA ARG A 106 2.13 11.12 -7.44
C ARG A 106 0.79 10.39 -7.58
N ASP A 107 -0.27 11.06 -7.16
CA ASP A 107 -1.66 10.60 -7.28
C ASP A 107 -1.94 9.24 -6.61
N GLU A 108 -1.28 8.92 -5.50
CA GLU A 108 -1.53 7.68 -4.73
C GLU A 108 -2.51 7.91 -3.56
N THR A 109 -3.03 6.81 -3.01
CA THR A 109 -3.87 6.87 -1.81
C THR A 109 -3.01 7.11 -0.58
N LEU A 110 -3.27 8.19 0.14
CA LEU A 110 -2.60 8.51 1.39
C LEU A 110 -3.57 8.40 2.56
N VAL A 111 -3.10 7.78 3.63
CA VAL A 111 -3.78 7.69 4.91
C VAL A 111 -3.02 8.55 5.92
N ARG A 112 -3.73 9.37 6.67
CA ARG A 112 -3.22 10.16 7.80
C ARG A 112 -3.73 9.54 9.09
N THR A 113 -2.89 9.46 10.11
CA THR A 113 -3.28 9.02 11.46
C THR A 113 -2.59 9.83 12.55
N ASP A 114 -3.24 9.98 13.70
CA ASP A 114 -2.66 10.52 14.94
C ASP A 114 -1.97 9.42 15.79
N GLU A 115 -2.03 8.15 15.37
CA GLU A 115 -1.33 7.02 15.98
C GLU A 115 0.18 7.03 15.65
N ALA A 116 0.81 8.20 15.71
CA ALA A 116 2.20 8.43 15.32
C ALA A 116 3.18 7.52 16.08
N GLY A 117 2.94 7.26 17.36
CA GLY A 117 3.78 6.35 18.15
C GLY A 117 3.71 4.89 17.68
N ALA A 118 2.55 4.43 17.19
CA ALA A 118 2.42 3.10 16.61
C ALA A 118 3.17 2.99 15.28
N VAL A 119 3.07 4.04 14.44
CA VAL A 119 3.80 4.10 13.18
C VAL A 119 5.31 4.21 13.41
N GLU A 120 5.76 5.00 14.39
CA GLU A 120 7.18 5.10 14.78
C GLU A 120 7.72 3.74 15.27
N ALA A 121 6.95 3.02 16.08
CA ALA A 121 7.30 1.67 16.51
C ALA A 121 7.43 0.71 15.30
N ALA A 122 6.51 0.79 14.33
CA ALA A 122 6.56 -0.01 13.11
C ALA A 122 7.78 0.33 12.22
N ILE A 123 8.14 1.60 12.11
CA ILE A 123 9.39 2.05 11.45
C ILE A 123 10.62 1.48 12.17
N ALA A 124 10.57 1.34 13.50
CA ALA A 124 11.61 0.68 14.29
C ALA A 124 11.56 -0.85 14.23
N GLY A 125 10.65 -1.44 13.45
CA GLY A 125 10.50 -2.89 13.30
C GLY A 125 9.67 -3.58 14.39
N LEU A 126 8.99 -2.81 15.24
CA LEU A 126 8.09 -3.33 16.26
C LEU A 126 6.65 -3.36 15.74
N PRO A 127 5.96 -4.51 15.76
CA PRO A 127 4.59 -4.58 15.29
C PRO A 127 3.66 -3.75 16.18
N ALA A 128 2.70 -3.06 15.56
CA ALA A 128 1.63 -2.37 16.27
C ALA A 128 0.26 -2.72 15.65
N VAL A 129 -0.77 -2.85 16.48
CA VAL A 129 -2.13 -3.17 16.04
C VAL A 129 -3.12 -2.40 16.90
N SER A 130 -4.06 -1.73 16.26
CA SER A 130 -5.31 -1.23 16.83
C SER A 130 -6.49 -1.82 16.04
N ASP A 131 -7.72 -1.46 16.40
CA ASP A 131 -8.92 -1.98 15.74
C ASP A 131 -8.96 -1.60 14.25
N ASP A 132 -8.51 -0.39 13.92
CA ASP A 132 -8.60 0.18 12.57
C ASP A 132 -7.24 0.28 11.86
N LEU A 133 -6.12 -0.02 12.53
CA LEU A 133 -4.78 0.05 11.94
C LEU A 133 -3.94 -1.17 12.31
N VAL A 134 -3.42 -1.85 11.28
CA VAL A 134 -2.47 -2.95 11.42
C VAL A 134 -1.12 -2.51 10.85
N LEU A 135 -0.06 -2.61 11.65
CA LEU A 135 1.32 -2.26 11.32
C LEU A 135 2.27 -3.39 11.73
N THR A 136 2.04 -4.61 11.23
CA THR A 136 2.84 -5.79 11.62
C THR A 136 3.68 -6.32 10.47
N GLY A 137 3.07 -6.46 9.31
CA GLY A 137 3.62 -7.15 8.16
C GLY A 137 2.52 -7.73 7.30
N LYS A 138 2.93 -8.40 6.22
CA LYS A 138 2.00 -8.81 5.16
C LYS A 138 0.84 -9.67 5.63
N ALA A 139 1.08 -10.62 6.54
CA ALA A 139 0.03 -11.51 7.04
C ALA A 139 -1.05 -10.75 7.82
N GLY A 140 -0.66 -9.79 8.67
CA GLY A 140 -1.61 -8.98 9.43
C GLY A 140 -2.40 -8.05 8.51
N ALA A 141 -1.72 -7.38 7.56
CA ALA A 141 -2.37 -6.52 6.58
C ALA A 141 -3.42 -7.30 5.75
N GLN A 142 -3.06 -8.48 5.25
CA GLN A 142 -3.97 -9.33 4.48
C GLN A 142 -5.11 -9.90 5.31
N GLU A 143 -4.89 -10.20 6.59
CA GLU A 143 -5.97 -10.68 7.46
C GLU A 143 -7.05 -9.61 7.65
N LEU A 144 -6.68 -8.32 7.73
CA LEU A 144 -7.67 -7.25 7.82
C LEU A 144 -8.56 -7.17 6.56
N GLU A 145 -7.96 -7.24 5.37
CA GLU A 145 -8.69 -7.29 4.09
C GLU A 145 -9.55 -8.55 3.96
N THR A 146 -8.99 -9.70 4.33
CA THR A 146 -9.65 -11.02 4.21
C THR A 146 -10.84 -11.10 5.16
N ARG A 147 -10.71 -10.60 6.40
CA ARG A 147 -11.80 -10.56 7.36
C ARG A 147 -12.97 -9.73 6.84
N LEU A 148 -12.70 -8.60 6.17
CA LEU A 148 -13.75 -7.77 5.60
C LEU A 148 -14.58 -8.53 4.55
N VAL A 149 -13.94 -9.34 3.69
CA VAL A 149 -14.64 -10.18 2.72
C VAL A 149 -15.33 -11.37 3.39
N ARG A 150 -14.68 -12.02 4.36
CA ARG A 150 -15.22 -13.18 5.07
C ARG A 150 -16.50 -12.86 5.83
N ASP A 151 -16.54 -11.70 6.47
CA ASP A 151 -17.67 -11.27 7.29
C ASP A 151 -18.80 -10.62 6.47
N ALA A 152 -18.60 -10.43 5.15
CA ALA A 152 -19.58 -9.83 4.27
C ALA A 152 -20.87 -10.66 4.19
N PRO A 153 -22.06 -10.08 4.35
CA PRO A 153 -23.32 -10.79 4.10
C PRO A 153 -23.41 -11.31 2.66
N ALA A 154 -24.10 -12.43 2.44
CA ALA A 154 -24.39 -12.91 1.09
C ALA A 154 -25.14 -11.83 0.28
N GLY A 155 -24.78 -11.69 -0.99
CA GLY A 155 -25.27 -10.65 -1.90
C GLY A 155 -24.55 -9.30 -1.77
N SER A 156 -23.55 -9.16 -0.90
CA SER A 156 -22.77 -7.92 -0.78
C SER A 156 -21.93 -7.68 -2.03
N GLU A 157 -21.84 -6.42 -2.43
CA GLU A 157 -20.86 -5.97 -3.43
C GLU A 157 -19.47 -5.94 -2.80
N VAL A 158 -18.51 -6.59 -3.45
CA VAL A 158 -17.12 -6.62 -3.04
C VAL A 158 -16.25 -6.08 -4.17
N PHE A 159 -15.57 -4.98 -3.90
CA PHE A 159 -14.66 -4.35 -4.85
C PHE A 159 -13.23 -4.44 -4.37
N VAL A 160 -12.38 -5.16 -5.11
CA VAL A 160 -10.99 -5.42 -4.76
C VAL A 160 -10.09 -4.81 -5.82
N VAL A 161 -9.07 -4.08 -5.37
CA VAL A 161 -8.03 -3.52 -6.22
C VAL A 161 -6.67 -3.98 -5.71
N SER A 162 -5.79 -4.43 -6.60
CA SER A 162 -4.41 -4.76 -6.23
C SER A 162 -3.44 -4.59 -7.41
N GLU A 163 -2.17 -4.25 -7.15
CA GLU A 163 -1.15 -4.23 -8.21
C GLU A 163 -0.86 -5.65 -8.74
N TYR A 164 -0.87 -6.63 -7.84
CA TYR A 164 -0.63 -8.04 -8.13
C TYR A 164 -1.57 -8.91 -7.30
N ALA A 165 -2.01 -10.04 -7.87
CA ALA A 165 -2.84 -11.01 -7.16
C ALA A 165 -2.40 -12.45 -7.47
N ASN A 166 -2.30 -13.29 -6.45
CA ASN A 166 -2.19 -14.76 -6.60
C ASN A 166 -2.96 -15.44 -5.46
N TYR A 167 -2.79 -16.74 -5.22
CA TYR A 167 -3.48 -17.51 -4.15
C TYR A 167 -3.13 -17.10 -2.70
N SER A 168 -3.17 -15.81 -2.40
CA SER A 168 -3.15 -15.19 -1.08
C SER A 168 -4.40 -15.53 -0.28
N PRO A 169 -4.42 -15.28 1.04
CA PRO A 169 -5.61 -15.45 1.87
C PRO A 169 -6.86 -14.76 1.28
N LEU A 170 -6.72 -13.51 0.84
CA LEU A 170 -7.82 -12.75 0.23
C LEU A 170 -8.37 -13.43 -1.02
N VAL A 171 -7.51 -13.86 -1.95
CA VAL A 171 -7.94 -14.53 -3.18
C VAL A 171 -8.58 -15.89 -2.90
N ARG A 172 -8.08 -16.63 -1.90
CA ARG A 172 -8.70 -17.90 -1.49
C ARG A 172 -10.08 -17.69 -0.88
N GLU A 173 -10.26 -16.63 -0.08
CA GLU A 173 -11.56 -16.26 0.48
C GLU A 173 -12.54 -15.88 -0.65
N LEU A 174 -12.11 -15.05 -1.62
CA LEU A 174 -12.93 -14.72 -2.80
C LEU A 174 -13.34 -15.97 -3.58
N LEU A 175 -12.43 -16.93 -3.79
CA LEU A 175 -12.77 -18.20 -4.45
C LEU A 175 -13.74 -19.05 -3.63
N ALA A 176 -13.57 -19.10 -2.30
CA ALA A 176 -14.43 -19.88 -1.41
C ALA A 176 -15.85 -19.33 -1.34
N ARG A 177 -16.01 -18.02 -1.53
CA ARG A 177 -17.29 -17.29 -1.48
C ARG A 177 -17.86 -16.93 -2.84
N ALA A 178 -17.21 -17.36 -3.92
CA ALA A 178 -17.62 -17.06 -5.28
C ALA A 178 -19.06 -17.50 -5.54
N GLY A 179 -19.89 -16.57 -6.02
CA GLY A 179 -21.32 -16.78 -6.26
C GLY A 179 -22.21 -16.53 -5.04
N GLU A 180 -21.64 -16.36 -3.84
CA GLU A 180 -22.36 -15.79 -2.69
C GLU A 180 -22.31 -14.27 -2.68
N LEU A 181 -21.29 -13.66 -3.28
CA LEU A 181 -21.05 -12.22 -3.31
C LEU A 181 -21.16 -11.69 -4.74
N HIS A 182 -21.15 -10.37 -4.90
CA HIS A 182 -21.00 -9.71 -6.21
C HIS A 182 -19.59 -9.12 -6.30
N GLU A 183 -18.64 -9.93 -6.74
CA GLU A 183 -17.21 -9.58 -6.68
C GLU A 183 -16.72 -8.96 -7.98
N ARG A 184 -16.04 -7.82 -7.84
CA ARG A 184 -15.25 -7.19 -8.89
C ARG A 184 -13.81 -7.05 -8.44
N VAL A 185 -12.89 -7.71 -9.14
CA VAL A 185 -11.46 -7.74 -8.84
C VAL A 185 -10.68 -7.07 -9.97
N VAL A 186 -9.98 -5.99 -9.66
CA VAL A 186 -9.14 -5.27 -10.62
C VAL A 186 -7.67 -5.43 -10.27
N VAL A 187 -6.88 -5.91 -11.23
CA VAL A 187 -5.45 -6.18 -11.04
C VAL A 187 -4.57 -5.38 -12.00
N GLY A 188 -3.38 -5.01 -11.55
CA GLY A 188 -2.36 -4.35 -12.37
C GLY A 188 -1.96 -5.18 -13.59
N VAL A 189 -1.73 -4.52 -14.74
CA VAL A 189 -1.22 -5.16 -15.99
C VAL A 189 0.05 -6.00 -15.75
N GLY A 190 0.89 -5.58 -14.80
CA GLY A 190 2.12 -6.29 -14.45
C GLY A 190 1.89 -7.71 -13.90
N GLY A 191 0.67 -8.03 -13.44
CA GLY A 191 0.37 -9.33 -12.87
C GLY A 191 0.17 -10.44 -13.91
N ILE A 192 -0.38 -10.14 -15.08
CA ILE A 192 -0.66 -11.16 -16.13
C ILE A 192 0.61 -11.89 -16.56
N GLY A 193 1.76 -11.20 -16.58
CA GLY A 193 3.02 -11.77 -17.02
C GLY A 193 3.59 -12.87 -16.13
N LYS A 194 2.99 -13.15 -14.96
CA LYS A 194 3.50 -14.15 -14.00
C LYS A 194 2.59 -15.37 -13.94
N PRO A 195 3.10 -16.60 -14.14
CA PRO A 195 2.26 -17.81 -14.22
C PRO A 195 1.34 -18.05 -13.02
N LEU A 196 1.80 -17.77 -11.79
CA LEU A 196 0.98 -17.96 -10.59
C LEU A 196 -0.12 -16.91 -10.46
N GLU A 197 0.12 -15.69 -10.93
CA GLU A 197 -0.87 -14.63 -10.90
C GLU A 197 -1.92 -14.88 -11.97
N HIS A 198 -1.49 -15.20 -13.19
CA HIS A 198 -2.39 -15.58 -14.29
C HIS A 198 -3.34 -16.72 -13.87
N LYS A 199 -2.83 -17.82 -13.32
CA LYS A 199 -3.67 -18.95 -12.86
C LYS A 199 -4.69 -18.55 -11.80
N ALA A 200 -4.34 -17.64 -10.89
CA ALA A 200 -5.27 -17.18 -9.87
C ALA A 200 -6.39 -16.32 -10.47
N LEU A 201 -6.07 -15.46 -11.44
CA LEU A 201 -7.04 -14.63 -12.15
C LEU A 201 -8.00 -15.47 -13.00
N GLU A 202 -7.49 -16.47 -13.74
CA GLU A 202 -8.32 -17.43 -14.46
C GLU A 202 -9.24 -18.21 -13.52
N ALA A 203 -8.72 -18.64 -12.35
CA ALA A 203 -9.53 -19.35 -11.36
C ALA A 203 -10.67 -18.47 -10.83
N LEU A 204 -10.40 -17.20 -10.50
CA LEU A 204 -11.44 -16.25 -10.08
C LEU A 204 -12.52 -16.09 -11.16
N ALA A 205 -12.11 -15.81 -12.40
CA ALA A 205 -13.03 -15.65 -13.53
C ALA A 205 -13.87 -16.91 -13.78
N ALA A 206 -13.26 -18.10 -13.69
CA ALA A 206 -13.96 -19.37 -13.86
C ALA A 206 -15.01 -19.64 -12.76
N HIS A 207 -14.90 -19.00 -11.59
CA HIS A 207 -15.88 -19.08 -10.52
C HIS A 207 -16.90 -17.93 -10.55
N GLY A 208 -16.93 -17.13 -11.63
CA GLY A 208 -17.92 -16.08 -11.84
C GLY A 208 -17.55 -14.72 -11.24
N VAL A 209 -16.33 -14.56 -10.71
CA VAL A 209 -15.82 -13.25 -10.26
C VAL A 209 -15.55 -12.36 -11.46
N ASP A 210 -15.95 -11.10 -11.39
CA ASP A 210 -15.67 -10.13 -12.43
C ASP A 210 -14.22 -9.64 -12.36
N VAL A 211 -13.35 -10.21 -13.21
CA VAL A 211 -11.91 -9.90 -13.23
C VAL A 211 -11.57 -8.91 -14.33
N GLU A 212 -10.98 -7.79 -13.92
CA GLU A 212 -10.48 -6.74 -14.80
C GLU A 212 -8.98 -6.50 -14.62
N ILE A 213 -8.37 -5.99 -15.67
CA ILE A 213 -6.96 -5.60 -15.70
C ILE A 213 -6.88 -4.11 -16.03
N ALA A 214 -6.14 -3.36 -15.20
CA ALA A 214 -5.92 -1.94 -15.38
C ALA A 214 -4.45 -1.55 -15.15
N ARG A 215 -4.04 -0.39 -15.64
CA ARG A 215 -2.78 0.25 -15.22
C ARG A 215 -2.98 0.86 -13.84
N ILE A 216 -2.85 0.02 -12.81
CA ILE A 216 -3.12 0.38 -11.43
C ILE A 216 -2.04 -0.19 -10.51
N ALA A 217 -1.81 0.48 -9.39
CA ALA A 217 -0.89 0.00 -8.35
C ALA A 217 -1.42 0.24 -6.93
N GLU A 218 -2.63 0.76 -6.81
CA GLU A 218 -3.40 0.92 -5.60
C GLU A 218 -3.75 -0.46 -5.03
N LYS A 219 -3.95 -0.54 -3.71
CA LYS A 219 -4.39 -1.77 -3.04
C LYS A 219 -5.48 -1.47 -2.02
N GLY A 220 -6.57 -2.23 -2.09
CA GLY A 220 -7.63 -2.12 -1.11
C GLY A 220 -8.85 -2.98 -1.43
N VAL A 221 -9.75 -3.05 -0.47
CA VAL A 221 -11.00 -3.81 -0.52
C VAL A 221 -12.13 -2.92 -0.01
N CYS A 222 -13.25 -2.90 -0.72
CA CYS A 222 -14.47 -2.22 -0.29
C CYS A 222 -15.61 -3.24 -0.21
N VAL A 223 -16.39 -3.20 0.87
CA VAL A 223 -17.58 -4.02 1.10
C VAL A 223 -18.64 -3.16 1.78
N GLY A 224 -19.72 -2.84 1.07
CA GLY A 224 -20.78 -1.98 1.62
C GLY A 224 -20.26 -0.62 2.08
N ASP A 225 -20.47 -0.30 3.36
CA ASP A 225 -20.02 0.94 4.02
C ASP A 225 -18.64 0.80 4.69
N CYS A 226 -17.90 -0.25 4.38
CA CYS A 226 -16.60 -0.55 4.97
C CYS A 226 -15.53 -0.62 3.86
N ALA A 227 -14.32 -0.16 4.16
CA ALA A 227 -13.18 -0.28 3.25
C ALA A 227 -11.88 -0.53 3.99
N VAL A 228 -10.93 -1.15 3.31
CA VAL A 228 -9.53 -1.30 3.74
C VAL A 228 -8.63 -0.76 2.66
N VAL A 229 -7.66 0.09 3.04
CA VAL A 229 -6.51 0.46 2.21
C VAL A 229 -5.28 -0.21 2.80
N THR A 230 -4.38 -0.68 1.94
CA THR A 230 -3.19 -1.43 2.37
C THR A 230 -1.97 -1.09 1.53
N SER A 231 -0.79 -1.34 2.05
CA SER A 231 0.43 -1.38 1.23
C SER A 231 0.69 -2.76 0.61
N ALA A 232 -0.01 -3.79 1.10
CA ALA A 232 0.20 -5.17 0.71
C ALA A 232 -0.55 -5.53 -0.58
N ASN A 233 0.16 -6.12 -1.54
CA ASN A 233 -0.49 -6.78 -2.67
C ASN A 233 -1.24 -8.04 -2.24
N ALA A 234 -2.28 -8.42 -3.00
CA ALA A 234 -3.07 -9.65 -2.84
C ALA A 234 -2.31 -10.92 -3.28
N THR A 235 -1.03 -11.02 -2.88
CA THR A 235 -0.11 -12.11 -3.21
C THR A 235 0.38 -12.82 -1.96
N VAL A 236 0.78 -14.09 -2.08
CA VAL A 236 1.66 -14.72 -1.11
C VAL A 236 3.00 -14.00 -1.18
N GLY A 237 3.40 -13.32 -0.11
CA GLY A 237 4.66 -12.61 -0.03
C GLY A 237 5.61 -13.22 1.00
N GLN A 238 6.77 -12.58 1.14
CA GLN A 238 7.77 -12.95 2.13
C GLN A 238 7.31 -12.54 3.53
N PRO A 239 7.41 -13.42 4.54
CA PRO A 239 6.96 -13.13 5.91
C PRO A 239 7.64 -11.92 6.56
N SER A 240 8.86 -11.59 6.13
CA SER A 240 9.66 -10.47 6.68
C SER A 240 9.36 -9.11 6.04
N MET A 241 8.34 -8.99 5.16
CA MET A 241 7.93 -7.69 4.62
C MET A 241 7.11 -6.90 5.63
N SER A 242 7.56 -5.68 5.96
CA SER A 242 6.76 -4.71 6.71
C SER A 242 5.65 -4.17 5.81
N GLU A 243 4.42 -4.16 6.31
CA GLU A 243 3.24 -3.69 5.57
C GLU A 243 2.25 -3.10 6.58
N TRP A 244 1.31 -2.30 6.08
CA TRP A 244 0.20 -1.80 6.86
C TRP A 244 -1.13 -2.02 6.15
N ALA A 245 -2.20 -2.06 6.93
CA ALA A 245 -3.57 -1.95 6.45
C ALA A 245 -4.39 -1.08 7.40
N ALA A 246 -5.26 -0.24 6.85
CA ALA A 246 -6.13 0.64 7.61
C ALA A 246 -7.59 0.43 7.20
N ARG A 247 -8.47 0.28 8.19
CA ARG A 247 -9.91 0.16 8.04
C ARG A 247 -10.57 1.54 8.06
N PHE A 248 -11.62 1.68 7.26
CA PHE A 248 -12.48 2.84 7.19
C PHE A 248 -13.93 2.38 7.18
N ASP A 249 -14.81 3.17 7.79
CA ASP A 249 -16.25 2.95 7.81
C ASP A 249 -17.01 4.20 7.34
N GLY A 250 -18.27 4.02 6.94
CA GLY A 250 -19.22 5.07 6.56
C GLY A 250 -18.69 6.01 5.48
N ALA A 251 -18.70 7.32 5.76
CA ALA A 251 -18.32 8.34 4.79
C ALA A 251 -16.86 8.24 4.34
N GLN A 252 -15.95 7.77 5.20
CA GLN A 252 -14.56 7.58 4.81
C GLN A 252 -14.38 6.36 3.91
N ALA A 253 -15.10 5.26 4.16
CA ALA A 253 -15.13 4.11 3.27
C ALA A 253 -15.64 4.49 1.87
N ALA A 254 -16.69 5.31 1.79
CA ALA A 254 -17.19 5.82 0.52
C ALA A 254 -16.14 6.65 -0.23
N ALA A 255 -15.33 7.45 0.48
CA ALA A 255 -14.22 8.21 -0.12
C ALA A 255 -13.10 7.29 -0.62
N VAL A 256 -12.76 6.22 0.13
CA VAL A 256 -11.83 5.18 -0.33
C VAL A 256 -12.32 4.54 -1.62
N HIS A 257 -13.58 4.09 -1.64
CA HIS A 257 -14.19 3.47 -2.82
C HIS A 257 -14.13 4.40 -4.04
N ALA A 258 -14.49 5.68 -3.87
CA ALA A 258 -14.43 6.67 -4.94
C ALA A 258 -13.00 6.87 -5.49
N ASN A 259 -12.00 6.92 -4.61
CA ASN A 259 -10.60 7.05 -5.01
C ASN A 259 -10.11 5.83 -5.79
N LEU A 260 -10.40 4.63 -5.31
CA LEU A 260 -10.04 3.38 -6.00
C LEU A 260 -10.73 3.28 -7.37
N ALA A 261 -12.03 3.60 -7.44
CA ALA A 261 -12.78 3.60 -8.70
C ALA A 261 -12.21 4.62 -9.71
N ALA A 262 -11.82 5.82 -9.25
CA ALA A 262 -11.17 6.83 -10.08
C ALA A 262 -9.80 6.35 -10.61
N ALA A 263 -9.01 5.69 -9.77
CA ALA A 263 -7.73 5.09 -10.17
C ALA A 263 -7.93 4.00 -11.24
N VAL A 264 -8.93 3.12 -11.06
CA VAL A 264 -9.30 2.09 -12.04
C VAL A 264 -9.73 2.71 -13.38
N ALA A 265 -10.55 3.76 -13.35
CA ALA A 265 -10.99 4.45 -14.55
C ALA A 265 -9.81 5.08 -15.32
N LYS A 266 -8.89 5.76 -14.61
CA LYS A 266 -7.65 6.32 -15.19
C LYS A 266 -6.75 5.21 -15.77
N GLY A 267 -6.75 4.05 -15.14
CA GLY A 267 -6.00 2.86 -15.55
C GLY A 267 -6.53 2.17 -16.81
N SER A 268 -7.67 2.59 -17.36
CA SER A 268 -8.31 2.02 -18.55
C SER A 268 -8.58 0.52 -18.42
N ALA A 269 -9.34 0.14 -17.40
CA ALA A 269 -9.66 -1.24 -17.09
C ALA A 269 -10.30 -2.00 -18.27
N ARG A 270 -9.91 -3.26 -18.45
CA ARG A 270 -10.43 -4.19 -19.46
C ARG A 270 -10.73 -5.52 -18.82
N LYS A 271 -11.69 -6.28 -19.35
CA LYS A 271 -11.96 -7.64 -18.87
C LYS A 271 -10.78 -8.55 -19.18
N LEU A 272 -10.56 -9.56 -18.33
CA LEU A 272 -9.43 -10.48 -18.48
C LEU A 272 -9.45 -11.22 -19.83
N ASP A 273 -10.62 -11.66 -20.28
CA ASP A 273 -10.81 -12.35 -21.56
C ASP A 273 -10.37 -11.50 -22.76
N GLN A 274 -10.64 -10.20 -22.75
CA GLN A 274 -10.22 -9.23 -23.76
C GLN A 274 -8.70 -8.98 -23.79
N MET A 275 -7.96 -9.47 -22.81
CA MET A 275 -6.49 -9.34 -22.73
C MET A 275 -5.74 -10.61 -23.08
N LEU A 276 -6.44 -11.74 -23.20
CA LEU A 276 -5.86 -13.05 -23.54
C LEU A 276 -5.94 -13.37 -25.05
N GLU A 277 -6.68 -12.55 -25.82
CA GLU A 277 -6.71 -12.54 -27.29
C GLU A 277 -5.58 -11.69 -27.89
#